data_AF-A0A3D2PQX6-F1
#
_entry.id   AF-A0A3D2PQX6-F1
#
_cell.length_a   1.000
_cell.length_b   1.000
_cell.length_c   1.000
_cell.angle_alpha   90.00
_cell.angle_beta   90.00
_cell.angle_gamma   90.00
#
_symmetry.space_group_name_H-M   'P 1'
#
loop_
_entity.id
_entity.type
_entity.pdbx_description
1 polymer ?
#
loop_
_entity_poly.entity_id
_entity_poly.type
_entity_poly.pdbx_seq_one_letter_code
_entity_poly.pdbx_strand_id
1 'polypeptide(L)'
;MGGLGYLEVLEDGSYKGPIDKFIPEDMKEEFRKLAGLEVGDTIFFMADKEERAAYYAGMIRNELGEKLDLIEKDAYRFCYVNDFPMFERDPETKKIGFTHNPFSMPQGGLEALNTMNPLDILAYQYDIVCNGVELSSGAVRNHDMQIMEKAFEIAGYDKEVLKNKFGALYNAFQFGAPPHAGMAPGIDRMIMLLRNEDNIREVIAYPMNG
;
A
#
# COMPACT_ATOMS: atom_id res chain seq x y z
N MET A 1 -5.37 -18.33 -8.26
CA MET A 1 -4.59 -18.26 -7.01
C MET A 1 -3.56 -19.37 -7.09
N GLY A 2 -2.30 -19.10 -6.75
CA GLY A 2 -1.35 -20.18 -6.46
C GLY A 2 -1.89 -21.05 -5.32
N GLY A 3 -1.44 -22.30 -5.21
CA GLY A 3 -1.83 -23.14 -4.07
C GLY A 3 -1.37 -22.53 -2.75
N LEU A 4 -2.09 -22.81 -1.66
CA LEU A 4 -1.69 -22.45 -0.30
C LEU A 4 -0.93 -23.64 0.32
N GLY A 5 0.38 -23.49 0.51
CA GLY A 5 1.18 -24.48 1.23
C GLY A 5 1.01 -24.31 2.74
N TYR A 6 1.15 -25.39 3.51
CA TYR A 6 1.19 -25.30 4.97
C TYR A 6 2.01 -26.43 5.59
N LEU A 7 2.52 -26.18 6.79
CA LEU A 7 3.17 -27.16 7.67
C LEU A 7 2.64 -26.98 9.09
N GLU A 8 2.24 -28.07 9.72
CA GLU A 8 1.84 -28.17 11.14
C GLU A 8 3.01 -28.77 11.93
N VAL A 9 3.28 -28.21 13.12
CA VAL A 9 4.32 -28.71 14.03
C VAL A 9 3.71 -29.78 14.93
N LEU A 10 4.19 -31.01 14.81
CA LEU A 10 3.73 -32.14 15.62
C LEU A 10 4.38 -32.18 17.01
N GLU A 11 3.86 -33.02 17.90
CA GLU A 11 4.33 -33.17 19.28
C GLU A 11 5.81 -33.57 19.40
N ASP A 12 6.32 -34.35 18.45
CA ASP A 12 7.72 -34.77 18.39
C ASP A 12 8.64 -33.69 17.76
N GLY A 13 8.06 -32.55 17.39
CA GLY A 13 8.75 -31.49 16.70
C GLY A 13 9.03 -31.77 15.22
N SER A 14 8.44 -32.81 14.62
CA SER A 14 8.43 -32.97 13.16
C SER A 14 7.37 -32.08 12.50
N TYR A 15 7.42 -31.93 11.18
CA TYR A 15 6.39 -31.25 10.43
C TYR A 15 5.45 -32.22 9.72
N LYS A 16 4.20 -31.79 9.56
CA LYS A 16 3.19 -32.47 8.74
C LYS A 16 2.53 -31.48 7.80
N GLY A 17 2.43 -31.81 6.52
CA GLY A 17 1.72 -30.99 5.57
C GLY A 17 1.95 -31.41 4.11
N PRO A 18 1.19 -30.84 3.17
CA PRO A 18 1.27 -31.19 1.75
C PRO A 18 2.64 -30.90 1.14
N ILE A 19 3.43 -30.00 1.74
CA ILE A 19 4.74 -29.60 1.23
C ILE A 19 5.93 -30.20 2.00
N ASP A 20 5.70 -30.88 3.12
CA ASP A 20 6.77 -31.37 4.03
C ASP A 20 7.85 -32.19 3.29
N LYS A 21 7.42 -33.13 2.44
CA LYS A 21 8.32 -33.98 1.64
C LYS A 21 9.25 -33.23 0.67
N PHE A 22 8.97 -31.95 0.40
CA PHE A 22 9.77 -31.12 -0.49
C PHE A 22 10.72 -30.18 0.26
N ILE A 23 10.60 -30.09 1.60
CA ILE A 23 11.44 -29.23 2.42
C ILE A 23 12.65 -30.05 2.92
N PRO A 24 13.88 -29.63 2.59
CA PRO A 24 15.10 -30.23 3.13
C PRO A 24 15.14 -30.17 4.66
N GLU A 25 15.74 -31.18 5.30
CA GLU A 25 15.73 -31.32 6.77
C GLU A 25 16.47 -30.18 7.48
N ASP A 26 17.52 -29.63 6.85
CA ASP A 26 18.25 -28.46 7.35
C ASP A 26 17.41 -27.17 7.34
N MET A 27 16.46 -27.04 6.43
CA MET A 27 15.56 -25.89 6.34
C MET A 27 14.40 -25.94 7.34
N LYS A 28 14.03 -27.13 7.81
CA LYS A 28 12.94 -27.33 8.78
C LYS A 28 13.22 -26.65 10.12
N GLU A 29 14.45 -26.80 10.61
CA GLU A 29 14.94 -26.13 11.82
C GLU A 29 14.95 -24.61 11.65
N GLU A 30 15.33 -24.12 10.46
CA GLU A 30 15.38 -22.70 10.14
C GLU A 30 13.98 -22.06 10.18
N PHE A 31 12.97 -22.71 9.57
CA PHE A 31 11.59 -22.23 9.62
C PHE A 31 11.05 -22.12 11.05
N ARG A 32 11.35 -23.11 11.90
CA ARG A 32 10.94 -23.07 13.31
C ARG A 32 11.49 -21.83 14.00
N LYS A 33 12.77 -21.53 13.78
CA LYS A 33 13.46 -20.40 14.42
C LYS A 33 12.98 -19.05 13.88
N LEU A 34 12.85 -18.93 12.56
CA LEU A 34 12.44 -17.68 11.93
C LEU A 34 11.01 -17.28 12.26
N ALA A 35 10.08 -18.23 12.27
CA ALA A 35 8.67 -17.98 12.55
C ALA A 35 8.29 -18.16 14.03
N GLY A 36 9.23 -18.60 14.88
CA GLY A 36 8.98 -18.83 16.31
C GLY A 36 7.95 -19.92 16.59
N LEU A 37 7.95 -20.99 15.80
CA LEU A 37 6.90 -22.02 15.85
C LEU A 37 7.05 -22.94 17.07
N GLU A 38 5.94 -23.14 17.77
CA GLU A 38 5.79 -24.10 18.87
C GLU A 38 5.00 -25.35 18.42
N VAL A 39 4.97 -26.37 19.27
CA VAL A 39 4.16 -27.58 19.03
C VAL A 39 2.69 -27.19 18.91
N GLY A 40 2.02 -27.65 17.86
CA GLY A 40 0.63 -27.32 17.54
C GLY A 40 0.46 -26.12 16.61
N ASP A 41 1.53 -25.34 16.34
CA ASP A 41 1.45 -24.24 15.40
C ASP A 41 1.36 -24.70 13.95
N THR A 42 0.76 -23.86 13.11
CA THR A 42 0.72 -24.05 11.65
C THR A 42 1.27 -22.82 10.95
N ILE A 43 2.26 -23.04 10.07
CA ILE A 43 2.80 -22.02 9.17
C ILE A 43 2.21 -22.19 7.77
N PHE A 44 1.76 -21.08 7.17
CA PHE A 44 1.23 -21.03 5.82
C PHE A 44 2.23 -20.39 4.85
N PHE A 45 2.24 -20.86 3.60
CA PHE A 45 3.17 -20.42 2.56
C PHE A 45 2.43 -19.95 1.31
N MET A 46 2.78 -18.75 0.84
CA MET A 46 2.37 -18.20 -0.45
C MET A 46 3.61 -18.00 -1.31
N ALA A 47 3.66 -18.64 -2.47
CA ALA A 47 4.76 -18.54 -3.41
C ALA A 47 4.25 -17.97 -4.74
N ASP A 48 4.53 -16.69 -4.99
CA ASP A 48 4.22 -15.95 -6.21
C ASP A 48 5.26 -14.81 -6.35
N LYS A 49 5.09 -13.92 -7.32
CA LYS A 49 5.74 -12.61 -7.32
C LYS A 49 5.46 -11.91 -6.00
N GLU A 50 6.47 -11.23 -5.44
CA GLU A 50 6.44 -10.61 -4.12
C GLU A 50 5.14 -9.84 -3.82
N GLU A 51 4.74 -8.93 -4.72
CA GLU A 51 3.50 -8.15 -4.58
C GLU A 51 2.24 -9.03 -4.43
N ARG A 52 2.10 -10.06 -5.27
CA ARG A 52 0.97 -10.99 -5.21
C ARG A 52 1.04 -11.87 -3.97
N ALA A 53 2.23 -12.31 -3.59
CA ALA A 53 2.45 -13.13 -2.42
C ALA A 53 2.09 -12.37 -1.15
N ALA A 54 2.56 -11.12 -1.02
CA ALA A 54 2.25 -10.22 0.09
C ALA A 54 0.75 -9.90 0.15
N TYR A 55 0.12 -9.64 -0.99
CA TYR A 55 -1.33 -9.38 -1.07
C TYR A 55 -2.14 -10.56 -0.51
N TYR A 56 -1.93 -11.78 -1.02
CA TYR A 56 -2.69 -12.95 -0.56
C TYR A 56 -2.31 -13.37 0.86
N ALA A 57 -1.05 -13.25 1.27
CA ALA A 57 -0.64 -13.51 2.65
C ALA A 57 -1.31 -12.53 3.63
N GLY A 58 -1.44 -11.26 3.26
CA GLY A 58 -2.18 -10.26 4.03
C GLY A 58 -3.67 -10.61 4.20
N MET A 59 -4.31 -11.10 3.12
CA MET A 59 -5.69 -11.57 3.19
C MET A 59 -5.85 -12.76 4.14
N ILE A 60 -4.96 -13.76 4.03
CA ILE A 60 -4.99 -14.95 4.91
C ILE A 60 -4.77 -14.56 6.37
N ARG A 61 -3.83 -13.66 6.65
CA ARG A 61 -3.58 -13.13 8.00
C ARG A 61 -4.84 -12.49 8.59
N ASN A 62 -5.54 -11.66 7.82
CA ASN A 62 -6.76 -11.00 8.30
C ASN A 62 -7.88 -12.02 8.55
N GLU A 63 -8.12 -12.95 7.61
CA GLU A 63 -9.12 -14.02 7.73
C GLU A 63 -8.86 -14.92 8.96
N LEU A 64 -7.59 -15.28 9.21
CA LEU A 64 -7.22 -16.06 10.40
C LEU A 64 -7.40 -15.24 11.68
N GLY A 65 -7.06 -13.95 11.66
CA GLY A 65 -7.28 -13.05 12.78
C GLY A 65 -8.75 -12.97 13.20
N GLU A 66 -9.66 -12.92 12.23
CA GLU A 66 -11.10 -12.95 12.47
C GLU A 66 -11.57 -14.32 12.99
N LYS A 67 -11.22 -15.42 12.30
CA LYS A 67 -11.68 -16.77 12.66
C LYS A 67 -11.18 -17.25 14.02
N LEU A 68 -9.98 -16.83 14.40
CA LEU A 68 -9.34 -17.20 15.66
C LEU A 68 -9.60 -16.19 16.78
N ASP A 69 -10.41 -15.15 16.54
CA ASP A 69 -10.74 -14.08 17.48
C ASP A 69 -9.51 -13.36 18.06
N LEU A 70 -8.50 -13.14 17.22
CA LEU A 70 -7.22 -12.51 17.59
C LEU A 70 -7.23 -10.99 17.44
N ILE A 71 -8.24 -10.44 16.78
CA ILE A 71 -8.38 -9.00 16.57
C ILE A 71 -8.88 -8.36 17.86
N GLU A 72 -8.11 -7.42 18.38
CA GLU A 72 -8.48 -6.66 19.58
C GLU A 72 -9.80 -5.91 19.37
N LYS A 73 -10.74 -6.13 20.28
CA LYS A 73 -12.06 -5.48 20.28
C LYS A 73 -12.01 -4.18 21.07
N ASP A 74 -12.90 -3.25 20.75
CA ASP A 74 -13.06 -1.97 21.45
C ASP A 74 -11.81 -1.08 21.48
N ALA A 75 -10.93 -1.22 20.48
CA ALA A 75 -9.71 -0.43 20.35
C ALA A 75 -9.59 0.21 18.96
N TYR A 76 -9.03 1.41 18.92
CA TYR A 76 -8.62 2.07 17.68
C TYR A 76 -7.10 2.07 17.58
N ARG A 77 -6.57 1.26 16.66
CA ARG A 77 -5.15 1.14 16.34
C ARG A 77 -4.85 1.94 15.09
N PHE A 78 -4.22 3.10 15.29
CA PHE A 78 -3.81 4.00 14.22
C PHE A 78 -2.37 3.75 13.80
N CYS A 79 -2.10 3.89 12.50
CA CYS A 79 -0.75 4.04 11.99
C CYS A 79 -0.70 5.06 10.84
N TYR A 80 0.51 5.58 10.61
CA TYR A 80 0.83 6.29 9.38
C TYR A 80 1.52 5.31 8.44
N VAL A 81 1.06 5.28 7.20
CA VAL A 81 1.80 4.67 6.09
C VAL A 81 2.39 5.84 5.31
N ASN A 82 3.68 5.81 5.06
CA ASN A 82 4.41 6.84 4.32
C ASN A 82 5.37 6.16 3.33
N ASP A 83 6.23 6.93 2.69
CA ASP A 83 7.24 6.40 1.77
C ASP A 83 6.62 5.59 0.62
N PHE A 84 5.52 6.13 0.08
CA PHE A 84 4.89 5.58 -1.11
C PHE A 84 5.77 5.79 -2.34
N PRO A 85 5.85 4.82 -3.27
CA PRO A 85 6.48 5.04 -4.56
C PRO A 85 5.80 6.19 -5.29
N MET A 86 6.56 7.07 -5.93
CA MET A 86 6.03 8.17 -6.76
C MET A 86 5.47 7.65 -8.08
N PHE A 87 6.11 6.63 -8.63
CA PHE A 87 5.78 6.05 -9.91
C PHE A 87 5.57 4.54 -9.81
N GLU A 88 4.71 4.02 -10.67
CA GLU A 88 4.54 2.59 -10.89
C GLU A 88 4.65 2.26 -12.38
N ARG A 89 4.88 0.98 -12.65
CA ARG A 89 4.86 0.46 -14.00
C ARG A 89 3.55 -0.27 -14.24
N ASP A 90 2.78 0.22 -15.20
CA ASP A 90 1.53 -0.41 -15.60
C ASP A 90 1.81 -1.86 -16.08
N PRO A 91 1.10 -2.87 -15.52
CA PRO A 91 1.40 -4.26 -15.78
C PRO A 91 1.10 -4.68 -17.22
N GLU A 92 0.21 -4.00 -17.93
CA GLU A 92 -0.22 -4.34 -19.30
C GLU A 92 0.58 -3.56 -20.35
N THR A 93 0.55 -2.24 -20.25
CA THR A 93 1.16 -1.31 -21.20
C THR A 93 2.66 -1.13 -20.98
N LYS A 94 3.18 -1.55 -19.81
CA LYS A 94 4.59 -1.41 -19.40
C LYS A 94 5.08 0.03 -19.29
N LYS A 95 4.18 1.01 -19.35
CA LYS A 95 4.47 2.44 -19.22
C LYS A 95 4.60 2.82 -17.75
N ILE A 96 5.38 3.87 -17.50
CA ILE A 96 5.51 4.46 -16.17
C ILE A 96 4.37 5.46 -16.00
N GLY A 97 3.68 5.39 -14.86
CA GLY A 97 2.64 6.31 -14.44
C GLY A 97 2.83 6.71 -12.97
N PHE A 98 2.02 7.65 -12.51
CA PHE A 98 1.98 8.01 -11.09
C PHE A 98 1.17 6.99 -10.31
N THR A 99 1.61 6.65 -9.09
CA THR A 99 0.88 5.72 -8.20
C THR A 99 -0.40 6.31 -7.64
N HIS A 100 -0.35 7.59 -7.27
CA HIS A 100 -1.42 8.28 -6.58
C HIS A 100 -1.65 9.66 -7.21
N ASN A 101 -1.25 10.72 -6.51
CA ASN A 101 -1.47 12.08 -6.96
C ASN A 101 -0.27 12.58 -7.78
N PRO A 102 -0.48 13.04 -9.03
CA PRO A 102 0.60 13.47 -9.90
C PRO A 102 1.29 14.77 -9.46
N PHE A 103 0.71 15.48 -8.48
CA PHE A 103 1.23 16.73 -7.93
C PHE A 103 1.94 16.53 -6.58
N SER A 104 2.23 15.29 -6.18
CA SER A 104 3.03 15.03 -4.99
C SER A 104 4.47 15.48 -5.19
N MET A 105 5.12 15.93 -4.12
CA MET A 105 6.54 16.26 -4.15
C MET A 105 7.36 14.96 -4.09
N PRO A 106 8.29 14.71 -5.02
CA PRO A 106 9.19 13.57 -4.92
C PRO A 106 10.21 13.79 -3.79
N GLN A 107 10.53 12.73 -3.06
CA GLN A 107 11.63 12.74 -2.11
C GLN A 107 12.96 12.94 -2.86
N GLY A 108 13.79 13.87 -2.40
CA GLY A 108 15.00 14.30 -3.12
C GLY A 108 14.77 15.29 -4.26
N GLY A 109 13.52 15.70 -4.52
CA GLY A 109 13.20 16.81 -5.44
C GLY A 109 13.66 16.58 -6.87
N LEU A 110 14.15 17.66 -7.52
CA LEU A 110 14.58 17.63 -8.93
C LEU A 110 15.80 16.72 -9.15
N GLU A 111 16.70 16.63 -8.17
CA GLU A 111 17.89 15.78 -8.28
C GLU A 111 17.51 14.31 -8.42
N ALA A 112 16.62 13.82 -7.56
CA ALA A 112 16.12 12.45 -7.62
C ALA A 112 15.49 12.13 -8.99
N LEU A 113 14.66 13.03 -9.52
CA LEU A 113 14.04 12.86 -10.84
C LEU A 113 15.06 12.80 -12.00
N ASN A 114 16.24 13.37 -11.82
CA ASN A 114 17.28 13.41 -12.86
C ASN A 114 18.29 12.26 -12.76
N THR A 115 18.52 11.72 -11.56
CA THR A 115 19.64 10.79 -11.31
C THR A 115 19.19 9.39 -10.91
N MET A 116 18.00 9.24 -10.33
CA MET A 116 17.50 7.95 -9.85
C MET A 116 16.69 7.22 -10.93
N ASN A 117 16.60 5.90 -10.78
CA ASN A 117 15.60 5.12 -11.48
C ASN A 117 14.21 5.55 -11.00
N PRO A 118 13.28 5.93 -11.90
CA PRO A 118 11.95 6.43 -11.53
C PRO A 118 11.18 5.52 -10.57
N LEU A 119 11.31 4.20 -10.70
CA LEU A 119 10.58 3.24 -9.88
C LEU A 119 11.10 3.14 -8.43
N ASP A 120 12.27 3.72 -8.16
CA ASP A 120 12.88 3.76 -6.82
C ASP A 120 12.63 5.12 -6.13
N ILE A 121 11.97 6.07 -6.82
CA ILE A 121 11.67 7.40 -6.27
C ILE A 121 10.43 7.30 -5.39
N LEU A 122 10.57 7.73 -4.15
CA LEU A 122 9.46 7.85 -3.20
C LEU A 122 8.83 9.24 -3.31
N ALA A 123 7.57 9.34 -2.89
CA ALA A 123 6.84 10.60 -2.78
C ALA A 123 6.70 11.00 -1.30
N TYR A 124 6.63 12.31 -1.03
CA TYR A 124 6.19 12.83 0.26
C TYR A 124 4.68 12.70 0.40
N GLN A 125 4.20 11.45 0.40
CA GLN A 125 2.82 11.06 0.56
C GLN A 125 2.65 10.23 1.82
N TYR A 126 1.45 10.29 2.39
CA TYR A 126 1.13 9.55 3.58
C TYR A 126 -0.36 9.25 3.66
N ASP A 127 -0.67 8.12 4.25
CA ASP A 127 -2.02 7.72 4.61
C ASP A 127 -2.11 7.54 6.13
N ILE A 128 -3.27 7.89 6.68
CA ILE A 128 -3.64 7.58 8.06
C ILE A 128 -4.60 6.41 8.01
N VAL A 129 -4.21 5.31 8.64
CA VAL A 129 -4.98 4.06 8.68
C VAL A 129 -5.41 3.79 10.11
N CYS A 130 -6.65 3.34 10.30
CA CYS A 130 -7.15 2.86 11.58
C CYS A 130 -7.80 1.49 11.40
N ASN A 131 -7.38 0.49 12.20
CA ASN A 131 -7.92 -0.87 12.18
C ASN A 131 -7.98 -1.48 10.75
N GLY A 132 -6.98 -1.20 9.92
CA GLY A 132 -6.91 -1.67 8.53
C GLY A 132 -7.74 -0.85 7.51
N VAL A 133 -8.44 0.19 7.95
CA VAL A 133 -9.20 1.09 7.08
C VAL A 133 -8.42 2.39 6.84
N GLU A 134 -8.18 2.72 5.58
CA GLU A 134 -7.62 4.02 5.18
C GLU A 134 -8.63 5.14 5.50
N LEU A 135 -8.25 6.05 6.40
CA LEU A 135 -9.11 7.14 6.86
C LEU A 135 -8.82 8.47 6.17
N SER A 136 -7.58 8.69 5.75
CA SER A 136 -7.19 9.92 5.08
C SER A 136 -5.94 9.67 4.27
N SER A 137 -5.84 10.34 3.12
CA SER A 137 -4.62 10.40 2.32
C SER A 137 -4.16 11.85 2.17
N GLY A 138 -2.86 12.06 2.15
CA GLY A 138 -2.24 13.37 2.07
C GLY A 138 -0.90 13.37 1.36
N ALA A 139 -0.45 14.56 1.00
CA ALA A 139 0.84 14.75 0.36
C ALA A 139 1.38 16.16 0.60
N VAL A 140 2.71 16.27 0.64
CA VAL A 140 3.40 17.52 0.30
C VAL A 140 3.24 17.71 -1.20
N ARG A 141 2.78 18.89 -1.59
CA ARG A 141 2.53 19.20 -2.99
C ARG A 141 3.77 19.79 -3.62
N ASN A 142 4.00 19.40 -4.86
CA ASN A 142 4.94 20.05 -5.73
C ASN A 142 4.52 21.52 -5.88
N HIS A 143 5.49 22.42 -5.80
CA HIS A 143 5.35 23.86 -5.97
C HIS A 143 6.44 24.43 -6.88
N ASP A 144 7.28 23.57 -7.47
CA ASP A 144 8.38 23.92 -8.37
C ASP A 144 8.06 23.46 -9.80
N MET A 145 8.16 24.39 -10.75
CA MET A 145 7.77 24.11 -12.13
C MET A 145 8.71 23.13 -12.82
N GLN A 146 10.01 23.14 -12.51
CA GLN A 146 10.98 22.22 -13.10
C GLN A 146 10.72 20.80 -12.62
N ILE A 147 10.42 20.63 -11.33
CA ILE A 147 10.03 19.33 -10.77
C ILE A 147 8.73 18.85 -11.40
N MET A 148 7.74 19.72 -11.56
CA MET A 148 6.45 19.33 -12.15
C MET A 148 6.63 18.85 -13.59
N GLU A 149 7.27 19.67 -14.43
CA GLU A 149 7.51 19.29 -15.82
C GLU A 149 8.29 17.99 -15.93
N LYS A 150 9.33 17.82 -15.10
CA LYS A 150 10.16 16.61 -15.12
C LYS A 150 9.42 15.37 -14.67
N ALA A 151 8.63 15.46 -13.60
CA ALA A 151 7.85 14.33 -13.09
C ALA A 151 6.79 13.88 -14.10
N PHE A 152 6.10 14.82 -14.73
CA PHE A 152 5.12 14.52 -15.78
C PHE A 152 5.77 13.95 -17.04
N GLU A 153 6.95 14.44 -17.44
CA GLU A 153 7.73 13.89 -18.55
C GLU A 153 8.05 12.40 -18.33
N ILE A 154 8.48 12.03 -17.11
CA ILE A 154 8.76 10.64 -16.74
C ILE A 154 7.51 9.76 -16.86
N ALA A 155 6.35 10.27 -16.47
CA ALA A 155 5.06 9.60 -16.62
C ALA A 155 4.51 9.63 -18.08
N GLY A 156 5.28 10.15 -19.03
CA GLY A 156 4.93 10.16 -20.46
C GLY A 156 4.06 11.34 -20.90
N TYR A 157 3.99 12.40 -20.11
CA TYR A 157 3.27 13.62 -20.44
C TYR A 157 4.26 14.73 -20.79
N ASP A 158 4.23 15.19 -22.04
CA ASP A 158 5.01 16.36 -22.42
C ASP A 158 4.42 17.66 -21.82
N LYS A 159 5.21 18.73 -21.92
CA LYS A 159 4.87 20.07 -21.42
C LYS A 159 3.58 20.63 -22.02
N GLU A 160 3.29 20.34 -23.28
CA GLU A 160 2.09 20.85 -23.95
C GLU A 160 0.83 20.13 -23.47
N VAL A 161 0.92 18.82 -23.21
CA VAL A 161 -0.16 18.06 -22.58
C VAL A 161 -0.43 18.57 -21.17
N LEU A 162 0.61 18.85 -20.38
CA LEU A 162 0.48 19.41 -19.03
C LEU A 162 -0.25 20.76 -19.05
N LYS A 163 0.18 21.69 -19.92
CA LYS A 163 -0.48 23.00 -20.08
C LYS A 163 -1.94 22.88 -20.54
N ASN A 164 -2.24 21.96 -21.46
CA ASN A 164 -3.58 21.80 -21.99
C ASN A 164 -4.55 21.18 -20.96
N LYS A 165 -4.08 20.20 -20.18
CA LYS A 165 -4.92 19.54 -19.17
C LYS A 165 -5.03 20.33 -17.86
N PHE A 166 -3.97 21.03 -17.46
CA PHE A 166 -3.87 21.67 -16.15
C PHE A 166 -3.50 23.16 -16.23
N GLY A 167 -3.91 23.84 -17.31
CA GLY A 167 -3.46 25.21 -17.61
C GLY A 167 -3.66 26.23 -16.49
N ALA A 168 -4.80 26.17 -15.78
CA ALA A 168 -5.03 27.07 -14.64
C ALA A 168 -3.99 26.87 -13.52
N LEU A 169 -3.71 25.61 -13.17
CA LEU A 169 -2.72 25.26 -12.13
C LEU A 169 -1.30 25.59 -12.59
N TYR A 170 -0.97 25.22 -13.82
CA TYR A 170 0.33 25.48 -14.44
C TYR A 170 0.66 26.98 -14.49
N ASN A 171 -0.34 27.82 -14.80
CA ASN A 171 -0.19 29.27 -14.77
C ASN A 171 -0.04 29.79 -13.34
N ALA A 172 -0.86 29.33 -12.39
CA ALA A 172 -0.80 29.78 -11.01
C ALA A 172 0.58 29.55 -10.37
N PHE A 173 1.21 28.41 -10.66
CA PHE A 173 2.50 28.05 -10.05
C PHE A 173 3.66 28.95 -10.50
N GLN A 174 3.53 29.61 -11.65
CA GLN A 174 4.53 30.57 -12.14
C GLN A 174 4.54 31.89 -11.36
N PHE A 175 3.51 32.17 -10.55
CA PHE A 175 3.43 33.38 -9.73
C PHE A 175 3.91 33.16 -8.28
N GLY A 176 4.72 32.12 -8.05
CA GLY A 176 5.32 31.85 -6.74
C GLY A 176 4.39 31.09 -5.80
N ALA A 177 3.88 29.93 -6.24
CA ALA A 177 3.16 29.04 -5.34
C ALA A 177 4.05 28.66 -4.13
N PRO A 178 3.58 28.85 -2.89
CA PRO A 178 4.38 28.51 -1.72
C PRO A 178 4.50 26.98 -1.55
N PRO A 179 5.49 26.50 -0.78
CA PRO A 179 5.46 25.14 -0.26
C PRO A 179 4.14 24.90 0.48
N HIS A 180 3.44 23.84 0.11
CA HIS A 180 2.13 23.51 0.67
C HIS A 180 1.94 22.01 0.75
N ALA A 181 1.10 21.59 1.69
CA ALA A 181 0.71 20.20 1.90
C ALA A 181 -0.76 20.16 2.28
N GLY A 182 -1.39 19.00 2.11
CA GLY A 182 -2.77 18.81 2.55
C GLY A 182 -3.12 17.35 2.67
N MET A 183 -4.28 17.09 3.27
CA MET A 183 -4.88 15.76 3.37
C MET A 183 -6.38 15.86 3.10
N ALA A 184 -6.99 14.75 2.72
CA ALA A 184 -8.43 14.61 2.55
C ALA A 184 -8.96 13.47 3.44
N PRO A 185 -9.74 13.77 4.49
CA PRO A 185 -10.34 12.75 5.34
C PRO A 185 -11.57 12.11 4.69
N GLY A 186 -11.65 10.78 4.74
CA GLY A 186 -12.83 9.99 4.42
C GLY A 186 -13.82 9.99 5.58
N ILE A 187 -14.61 11.05 5.70
CA ILE A 187 -15.56 11.25 6.82
C ILE A 187 -16.50 10.07 6.98
N ASP A 188 -17.03 9.50 5.90
CA ASP A 188 -17.96 8.37 5.95
C ASP A 188 -17.31 7.12 6.58
N ARG A 189 -16.04 6.84 6.25
CA ARG A 189 -15.28 5.72 6.87
C ARG A 189 -15.02 5.98 8.35
N MET A 190 -14.74 7.22 8.73
CA MET A 190 -14.56 7.58 10.13
C MET A 190 -15.86 7.36 10.92
N ILE A 191 -17.01 7.79 10.38
CA ILE A 191 -18.31 7.56 11.03
C ILE A 191 -18.65 6.07 11.07
N MET A 192 -18.39 5.33 9.99
CA MET A 192 -18.56 3.87 9.94
C MET A 192 -17.81 3.16 11.08
N LEU A 193 -16.53 3.49 11.29
CA LEU A 193 -15.75 2.95 12.41
C LEU A 193 -16.25 3.40 13.79
N LEU A 194 -16.69 4.65 13.93
CA LEU A 194 -17.24 5.18 15.19
C LEU A 194 -18.60 4.56 15.55
N ARG A 195 -19.35 4.14 14.54
CA ARG A 195 -20.65 3.48 14.68
C ARG A 195 -20.54 1.96 14.71
N ASN A 196 -19.35 1.42 14.49
CA ASN A 196 -19.09 -0.02 14.37
C ASN A 196 -19.99 -0.68 13.31
N GLU A 197 -20.08 -0.04 12.15
CA GLU A 197 -20.82 -0.52 10.99
C GLU A 197 -19.85 -1.18 10.00
N ASP A 198 -20.31 -2.22 9.30
CA ASP A 198 -19.48 -2.96 8.34
C ASP A 198 -19.35 -2.24 6.98
N ASN A 199 -20.21 -1.24 6.73
CA ASN A 199 -20.29 -0.58 5.43
C ASN A 199 -20.63 0.91 5.55
N ILE A 200 -20.00 1.75 4.72
CA ILE A 200 -20.28 3.19 4.64
C ILE A 200 -21.74 3.49 4.27
N ARG A 201 -22.46 2.56 3.65
CA ARG A 201 -23.88 2.72 3.32
C ARG A 201 -24.75 2.92 4.55
N GLU A 202 -24.38 2.35 5.69
CA GLU A 202 -25.13 2.46 6.94
C GLU A 202 -25.04 3.86 7.56
N VAL A 203 -24.08 4.69 7.10
CA VAL A 203 -23.88 6.06 7.60
C VAL A 203 -24.26 7.13 6.58
N ILE A 204 -24.76 6.73 5.40
CA ILE A 204 -25.22 7.63 4.33
C ILE A 204 -26.74 7.53 4.24
N ALA A 205 -27.44 8.68 4.28
CA ALA A 205 -28.90 8.70 4.33
C ALA A 205 -29.59 8.07 3.09
N TYR A 206 -29.00 8.25 1.90
CA TYR A 206 -29.50 7.71 0.64
C TYR A 206 -28.34 7.13 -0.18
N PRO A 207 -27.85 5.93 0.16
CA PRO A 207 -26.72 5.32 -0.52
C PRO A 207 -27.13 4.85 -1.92
N MET A 208 -26.18 4.91 -2.86
CA MET A 208 -26.36 4.31 -4.19
C MET A 208 -26.19 2.79 -4.12
N ASN A 209 -27.02 2.06 -4.87
CA ASN A 209 -26.83 0.64 -5.10
C ASN A 209 -25.60 0.44 -6.00
N GLY A 210 -24.68 -0.43 -5.58
CA GLY A 210 -23.46 -0.79 -6.29
C GLY A 210 -23.04 -2.21 -5.97
#